data_AF-A0A8J6MG55-F1
#
_entry.id   AF-A0A8J6MG55-F1
#
_cell.length_a   1.000
_cell.length_b   1.000
_cell.length_c   1.000
_cell.angle_alpha   90.00
_cell.angle_beta   90.00
_cell.angle_gamma   90.00
#
_symmetry.space_group_name_H-M   'P 1'
#
loop_
_entity.id
_entity.type
_entity.pdbx_description
1 polymer ?
#
loop_
_entity_poly.entity_id
_entity_poly.type
_entity_poly.pdbx_seq_one_letter_code
_entity_poly.pdbx_strand_id
1 'polypeptide(L)'
;MDVQKRRILVVALIAAAATSSLAMGIRQTYGLLPLPLQQEAGVDPWAFGLAVALHNLMWGLAQPIAGSLADKHGTGRIMAFGGVFYLLGCGIPALWPHNATMLLGIGIFSGLGVACAGTGMALAAIRRLAPPEKRGEMLGIASAGGSLGQAFMVPVVYSIAGTWGATMALGAVAVASLAIIPLSRSIEWKPAPSVVARAGLGGLPALARTALADRDFALLTGGFFACGFQLAFLTTHLPSHLALCGLSPALGATALMLIGLFNIPGSWLCGWMSGRIQPELALGGIYLLRTVATGVFWLTPPTELGTMIFAAVIGFV
;
A
#
# COMPACT_ATOMS: atom_id res chain seq x y z
N MET A 1 -11.42 23.84 -18.80
CA MET A 1 -11.49 23.64 -17.33
C MET A 1 -11.06 24.93 -16.67
N ASP A 2 -11.87 25.48 -15.77
CA ASP A 2 -11.63 26.75 -15.09
C ASP A 2 -10.29 26.73 -14.32
N VAL A 3 -9.53 27.84 -14.31
CA VAL A 3 -8.15 27.91 -13.74
C VAL A 3 -8.14 27.48 -12.27
N GLN A 4 -9.18 27.86 -11.52
CA GLN A 4 -9.37 27.50 -10.13
C GLN A 4 -9.59 25.99 -9.93
N LYS A 5 -10.39 25.35 -10.80
CA LYS A 5 -10.62 23.89 -10.75
C LYS A 5 -9.35 23.11 -11.06
N ARG A 6 -8.52 23.60 -11.99
CA ARG A 6 -7.22 22.99 -12.30
C ARG A 6 -6.26 23.06 -11.12
N ARG A 7 -6.20 24.19 -10.42
CA ARG A 7 -5.35 24.35 -9.24
C ARG A 7 -5.77 23.41 -8.10
N ILE A 8 -7.06 23.32 -7.81
CA ILE A 8 -7.60 22.41 -6.77
C ILE A 8 -7.24 20.95 -7.09
N LEU A 9 -7.44 20.54 -8.34
CA LEU A 9 -7.14 19.18 -8.78
C LEU A 9 -5.66 18.83 -8.64
N VAL A 10 -4.75 19.73 -9.04
CA VAL A 10 -3.29 19.50 -8.91
C VAL A 10 -2.87 19.41 -7.44
N VAL A 11 -3.39 20.30 -6.58
CA VAL A 11 -3.10 20.28 -5.14
C VAL A 11 -3.60 18.97 -4.51
N ALA A 12 -4.82 18.56 -4.83
CA ALA A 12 -5.39 17.30 -4.34
C ALA A 12 -4.60 16.09 -4.85
N LEU A 13 -4.14 16.11 -6.10
CA LEU A 13 -3.30 15.07 -6.69
C LEU A 13 -1.97 14.93 -5.95
N ILE A 14 -1.25 16.03 -5.73
CA ILE A 14 0.01 16.03 -5.00
C ILE A 14 -0.19 15.54 -3.57
N ALA A 15 -1.22 16.06 -2.89
CA ALA A 15 -1.51 15.66 -1.51
C ALA A 15 -1.89 14.18 -1.41
N ALA A 16 -2.77 13.68 -2.28
CA ALA A 16 -3.18 12.28 -2.31
C ALA A 16 -2.02 11.34 -2.66
N ALA A 17 -1.17 11.74 -3.61
CA ALA A 17 0.07 11.06 -3.93
C ALA A 17 0.97 10.99 -2.68
N ALA A 18 1.27 12.13 -2.05
CA ALA A 18 2.17 12.19 -0.89
C ALA A 18 1.66 11.39 0.32
N THR A 19 0.36 11.46 0.65
CA THR A 19 -0.22 10.65 1.73
C THR A 19 -0.16 9.16 1.40
N SER A 20 -0.43 8.80 0.15
CA SER A 20 -0.33 7.42 -0.32
C SER A 20 1.12 6.93 -0.31
N SER A 21 2.08 7.78 -0.71
CA SER A 21 3.51 7.49 -0.64
C SER A 21 3.93 7.17 0.79
N LEU A 22 3.54 8.00 1.76
CA LEU A 22 3.86 7.75 3.17
C LEU A 22 3.24 6.43 3.65
N ALA A 23 1.94 6.23 3.44
CA ALA A 23 1.28 5.00 3.87
C ALA A 23 1.90 3.75 3.22
N MET A 24 2.04 3.74 1.89
CA MET A 24 2.58 2.58 1.16
C MET A 24 4.07 2.38 1.39
N GLY A 25 4.83 3.45 1.57
CA GLY A 25 6.23 3.41 1.93
C GLY A 25 6.46 2.77 3.29
N ILE A 26 5.71 3.17 4.32
CA ILE A 26 5.79 2.55 5.65
C ILE A 26 5.52 1.05 5.56
N ARG A 27 4.41 0.67 4.90
CA ARG A 27 4.06 -0.75 4.69
C ARG A 27 5.19 -1.52 3.99
N GLN A 28 5.80 -0.96 2.95
CA GLN A 28 6.86 -1.63 2.19
C GLN A 28 8.07 -1.97 3.06
N THR A 29 8.30 -1.21 4.13
CA THR A 29 9.46 -1.40 5.00
C THR A 29 9.34 -2.58 5.97
N TYR A 30 8.13 -3.14 6.14
CA TYR A 30 7.91 -4.23 7.10
C TYR A 30 8.73 -5.48 6.83
N GLY A 31 9.06 -5.79 5.57
CA GLY A 31 9.92 -6.93 5.25
C GLY A 31 11.35 -6.83 5.76
N LEU A 32 11.81 -5.62 6.11
CA LEU A 32 13.17 -5.36 6.59
C LEU A 32 13.34 -5.61 8.10
N LEU A 33 12.25 -5.55 8.85
CA LEU A 33 12.26 -5.45 10.31
C LEU A 33 12.26 -6.78 11.10
N PRO A 34 11.83 -7.95 10.58
CA PRO A 34 11.71 -9.17 11.41
C PRO A 34 13.03 -9.60 12.03
N LEU A 35 14.11 -9.72 11.24
CA LEU A 35 15.41 -10.18 11.74
C LEU A 35 16.08 -9.13 12.65
N PRO A 36 16.12 -7.83 12.30
CA PRO A 36 16.65 -6.81 13.20
C PRO A 36 15.89 -6.72 14.54
N LEU A 37 14.56 -6.76 14.54
CA LEU A 37 13.76 -6.72 15.78
C LEU A 37 13.93 -7.98 16.63
N GLN A 38 14.14 -9.14 16.01
CA GLN A 38 14.49 -10.36 16.73
C GLN A 38 15.82 -10.21 17.45
N GLN A 39 16.83 -9.66 16.77
CA GLN A 39 18.17 -9.46 17.34
C GLN A 39 18.20 -8.38 18.44
N GLU A 40 17.46 -7.29 18.25
CA GLU A 40 17.47 -6.13 19.15
C GLU A 40 16.59 -6.32 20.39
N ALA A 41 15.40 -6.90 20.21
CA ALA A 41 14.36 -6.93 21.23
C ALA A 41 13.76 -8.33 21.48
N GLY A 42 14.26 -9.38 20.82
CA GLY A 42 13.76 -10.75 20.98
C GLY A 42 12.35 -10.96 20.41
N VAL A 43 11.87 -10.08 19.54
CA VAL A 43 10.57 -10.23 18.87
C VAL A 43 10.62 -11.44 17.94
N ASP A 44 9.63 -12.32 18.06
CA ASP A 44 9.58 -13.52 17.24
C ASP A 44 9.23 -13.16 15.78
N PRO A 45 10.06 -13.54 14.77
CA PRO A 45 9.73 -13.33 13.36
C PRO A 45 8.37 -13.92 12.96
N TRP A 46 7.94 -15.02 13.61
CA TRP A 46 6.60 -15.57 13.43
C TRP A 46 5.51 -14.62 13.91
N ALA A 47 5.66 -14.05 15.12
CA ALA A 47 4.72 -13.08 15.65
C ALA A 47 4.65 -11.81 14.78
N PHE A 48 5.77 -11.38 14.22
CA PHE A 48 5.80 -10.29 13.26
C PHE A 48 5.07 -10.64 11.96
N GLY A 49 5.31 -11.83 11.39
CA GLY A 49 4.57 -12.33 10.24
C GLY A 49 3.05 -12.38 10.47
N LEU A 50 2.64 -12.85 11.66
CA LEU A 50 1.23 -12.84 12.07
C LEU A 50 0.68 -11.41 12.21
N ALA A 51 1.47 -10.46 12.73
CA ALA A 51 1.09 -9.06 12.76
C ALA A 51 0.89 -8.51 11.34
N VAL A 52 1.76 -8.80 10.38
CA VAL A 52 1.57 -8.38 8.99
C VAL A 52 0.35 -9.09 8.34
N ALA A 53 0.06 -10.33 8.69
CA ALA A 53 -1.17 -11.00 8.26
C ALA A 53 -2.42 -10.28 8.80
N LEU A 54 -2.44 -9.96 10.11
CA LEU A 54 -3.52 -9.20 10.74
C LEU A 54 -3.64 -7.80 10.14
N HIS A 55 -2.54 -7.15 9.80
CA HIS A 55 -2.50 -5.88 9.08
C HIS A 55 -3.26 -5.96 7.76
N ASN A 56 -3.00 -6.98 6.94
CA ASN A 56 -3.68 -7.15 5.66
C ASN A 56 -5.17 -7.43 5.83
N LEU A 57 -5.54 -8.24 6.84
CA LEU A 57 -6.94 -8.49 7.18
C LEU A 57 -7.64 -7.20 7.62
N MET A 58 -7.01 -6.43 8.51
CA MET A 58 -7.58 -5.20 9.05
C MET A 58 -7.68 -4.10 8.01
N TRP A 59 -6.69 -4.01 7.12
CA TRP A 59 -6.76 -3.18 5.93
C TRP A 59 -8.00 -3.52 5.09
N GLY A 60 -8.16 -4.79 4.72
CA GLY A 60 -9.29 -5.25 3.89
C GLY A 60 -10.66 -5.01 4.54
N LEU A 61 -10.81 -5.35 5.82
CA LEU A 61 -12.07 -5.18 6.56
C LEU A 61 -12.43 -3.71 6.78
N ALA A 62 -11.44 -2.86 7.04
CA ALA A 62 -11.67 -1.44 7.31
C ALA A 62 -11.86 -0.60 6.04
N GLN A 63 -11.38 -1.05 4.88
CA GLN A 63 -11.45 -0.28 3.63
C GLN A 63 -12.87 0.17 3.25
N PRO A 64 -13.92 -0.69 3.28
CA PRO A 64 -15.28 -0.27 2.93
C PRO A 64 -15.87 0.72 3.96
N ILE A 65 -15.53 0.54 5.23
CA ILE A 65 -15.97 1.40 6.33
C ILE A 65 -15.32 2.78 6.18
N ALA A 66 -14.00 2.82 5.96
CA ALA A 66 -13.25 4.05 5.72
C ALA A 66 -13.77 4.82 4.50
N GLY A 67 -14.07 4.11 3.40
CA GLY A 67 -14.72 4.70 2.21
C GLY A 67 -16.09 5.31 2.53
N SER A 68 -16.97 4.56 3.21
CA SER A 68 -18.29 5.07 3.60
C SER A 68 -18.21 6.28 4.54
N LEU A 69 -17.26 6.27 5.48
CA LEU A 69 -17.02 7.39 6.38
C LEU A 69 -16.47 8.61 5.63
N ALA A 70 -15.61 8.41 4.62
CA ALA A 70 -15.08 9.48 3.79
C ALA A 70 -16.17 10.14 2.95
N ASP A 71 -17.15 9.37 2.49
CA ASP A 71 -18.31 9.89 1.75
C ASP A 71 -19.18 10.81 2.60
N LYS A 72 -19.28 10.52 3.90
CA LYS A 72 -20.11 11.26 4.85
C LYS A 72 -19.38 12.45 5.48
N HIS A 73 -18.12 12.26 5.87
CA HIS A 73 -17.39 13.19 6.72
C HIS A 73 -16.26 13.91 5.98
N GLY A 74 -15.99 13.54 4.72
CA GLY A 74 -14.93 14.11 3.88
C GLY A 74 -13.66 13.28 3.88
N THR A 75 -13.08 13.08 2.69
CA THR A 75 -11.90 12.23 2.48
C THR A 75 -10.67 12.69 3.28
N GLY A 76 -10.38 14.00 3.29
CA GLY A 76 -9.21 14.55 3.99
C GLY A 76 -9.20 14.27 5.49
N ARG A 77 -10.38 14.29 6.14
CA ARG A 77 -10.50 13.99 7.58
C ARG A 77 -10.24 12.52 7.88
N ILE A 78 -10.80 11.62 7.08
CA ILE A 78 -10.56 10.17 7.25
C ILE A 78 -9.08 9.84 7.02
N MET A 79 -8.45 10.45 6.02
CA MET A 79 -7.01 10.28 5.79
C MET A 79 -6.17 10.81 6.96
N ALA A 80 -6.57 11.89 7.64
CA ALA A 80 -5.89 12.37 8.85
C ALA A 80 -5.94 11.34 9.98
N PHE A 81 -7.09 10.68 10.20
CA PHE A 81 -7.17 9.56 11.15
C PHE A 81 -6.24 8.42 10.77
N GLY A 82 -6.05 8.16 9.48
CA GLY A 82 -5.06 7.19 8.99
C GLY A 82 -3.64 7.51 9.45
N GLY A 83 -3.24 8.79 9.47
CA GLY A 83 -1.96 9.23 10.02
C GLY A 83 -1.83 8.95 11.52
N VAL A 84 -2.89 9.19 12.30
CA VAL A 84 -2.92 8.86 13.74
C VAL A 84 -2.81 7.35 13.97
N PHE A 85 -3.53 6.55 13.19
CA PHE A 85 -3.44 5.09 13.26
C PHE A 85 -2.05 4.57 12.89
N TYR A 86 -1.36 5.18 11.92
CA TYR A 86 0.03 4.83 11.63
C TYR A 86 0.99 5.23 12.75
N LEU A 87 0.81 6.42 13.36
CA LEU A 87 1.60 6.83 14.51
C LEU A 87 1.47 5.80 15.63
N LEU A 88 0.25 5.36 15.95
CA LEU A 88 0.03 4.31 16.96
C LEU A 88 0.58 2.96 16.49
N GLY A 89 0.39 2.64 15.20
CA GLY A 89 0.75 1.36 14.63
C GLY A 89 2.25 1.09 14.62
N CYS A 90 3.06 2.10 14.34
CA CYS A 90 4.52 2.00 14.38
C CYS A 90 5.11 2.48 15.71
N GLY A 91 4.45 3.43 16.39
CA GLY A 91 4.96 4.04 17.63
C GLY A 91 4.81 3.15 18.87
N ILE A 92 3.70 2.44 19.03
CA ILE A 92 3.53 1.51 20.17
C ILE A 92 4.61 0.40 20.16
N PRO A 93 4.84 -0.31 19.04
CA PRO A 93 5.92 -1.29 18.98
C PRO A 93 7.33 -0.68 19.01
N ALA A 94 7.51 0.60 18.62
CA ALA A 94 8.80 1.28 18.78
C ALA A 94 9.14 1.55 20.25
N LEU A 95 8.15 1.92 21.06
CA LEU A 95 8.33 2.20 22.50
C LEU A 95 8.42 0.92 23.34
N TRP A 96 7.66 -0.11 22.97
CA TRP A 96 7.63 -1.40 23.66
C TRP A 96 7.73 -2.52 22.63
N PRO A 97 8.93 -2.90 22.17
CA PRO A 97 9.09 -3.93 21.15
C PRO A 97 8.83 -5.33 21.72
N HIS A 98 7.60 -5.82 21.55
CA HIS A 98 7.13 -7.09 22.10
C HIS A 98 6.12 -7.75 21.14
N ASN A 99 5.97 -9.07 21.19
CA ASN A 99 5.06 -9.80 20.28
C ASN A 99 3.62 -9.24 20.31
N ALA A 100 3.09 -8.92 21.49
CA ALA A 100 1.76 -8.36 21.66
C ALA A 100 1.59 -6.95 21.05
N THR A 101 2.62 -6.10 21.17
CA THR A 101 2.58 -4.74 20.64
C THR A 101 2.77 -4.72 19.13
N MET A 102 3.48 -5.71 18.56
CA MET A 102 3.52 -5.92 17.10
C MET A 102 2.13 -6.27 16.56
N LEU A 103 1.43 -7.21 17.20
CA LEU A 103 0.06 -7.59 16.79
C LEU A 103 -0.92 -6.41 16.89
N LEU A 104 -0.87 -5.65 17.99
CA LEU A 104 -1.74 -4.49 18.17
C LEU A 104 -1.36 -3.33 17.23
N GLY A 105 -0.08 -2.95 17.23
CA GLY A 105 0.44 -1.81 16.48
C GLY A 105 0.47 -2.09 14.97
N ILE A 106 1.37 -2.97 14.55
CA ILE A 106 1.52 -3.30 13.13
C ILE A 106 0.26 -4.02 12.64
N GLY A 107 -0.27 -4.99 13.38
CA GLY A 107 -1.42 -5.77 12.92
C GLY A 107 -2.75 -5.02 12.88
N ILE A 108 -3.13 -4.28 13.92
CA ILE A 108 -4.43 -3.61 13.93
C ILE A 108 -4.27 -2.16 13.47
N PHE A 109 -3.54 -1.34 14.21
CA PHE A 109 -3.51 0.10 13.97
C PHE A 109 -2.93 0.46 12.61
N SER A 110 -1.80 -0.14 12.21
CA SER A 110 -1.24 0.20 10.90
C SER A 110 -2.11 -0.30 9.73
N GLY A 111 -2.84 -1.40 9.91
CA GLY A 111 -3.85 -1.88 8.93
C GLY A 111 -5.01 -0.90 8.76
N LEU A 112 -5.53 -0.36 9.87
CA LEU A 112 -6.50 0.74 9.86
C LEU A 112 -5.90 2.01 9.23
N GLY A 113 -4.62 2.29 9.50
CA GLY A 113 -3.86 3.39 8.91
C GLY A 113 -3.84 3.33 7.38
N VAL A 114 -3.48 2.18 6.81
CA VAL A 114 -3.56 1.95 5.36
C VAL A 114 -4.99 2.14 4.85
N ALA A 115 -5.98 1.55 5.53
CA ALA A 115 -7.36 1.62 5.06
C ALA A 115 -7.85 3.06 4.89
N CYS A 116 -7.41 3.95 5.78
CA CYS A 116 -7.78 5.36 5.79
C CYS A 116 -6.91 6.26 4.90
N ALA A 117 -5.62 5.98 4.73
CA ALA A 117 -4.66 6.88 4.07
C ALA A 117 -3.92 6.28 2.86
N GLY A 118 -4.10 4.99 2.57
CA GLY A 118 -3.42 4.28 1.49
C GLY A 118 -3.98 4.58 0.09
N THR A 119 -3.42 3.89 -0.90
CA THR A 119 -3.70 4.12 -2.33
C THR A 119 -5.19 4.08 -2.66
N GLY A 120 -5.97 3.16 -2.07
CA GLY A 120 -7.41 3.07 -2.33
C GLY A 120 -8.17 4.37 -2.00
N MET A 121 -7.83 4.99 -0.87
CA MET A 121 -8.43 6.25 -0.43
C MET A 121 -7.96 7.43 -1.28
N ALA A 122 -6.68 7.47 -1.64
CA ALA A 122 -6.13 8.47 -2.53
C ALA A 122 -6.79 8.41 -3.93
N LEU A 123 -6.87 7.22 -4.54
CA LEU A 123 -7.49 7.03 -5.84
C LEU A 123 -8.99 7.38 -5.82
N ALA A 124 -9.70 7.02 -4.75
CA ALA A 124 -11.10 7.40 -4.59
C ALA A 124 -11.30 8.92 -4.55
N ALA A 125 -10.40 9.67 -3.90
CA ALA A 125 -10.41 11.13 -3.89
C ALA A 125 -10.17 11.71 -5.28
N ILE A 126 -9.15 11.23 -5.99
CA ILE A 126 -8.78 11.72 -7.33
C ILE A 126 -9.85 11.40 -8.36
N ARG A 127 -10.43 10.20 -8.34
CA ARG A 127 -11.50 9.80 -9.27
C ARG A 127 -12.69 10.76 -9.25
N ARG A 128 -13.00 11.36 -8.09
CA ARG A 128 -14.12 12.31 -7.90
C ARG A 128 -13.83 13.68 -8.49
N LEU A 129 -12.57 14.10 -8.44
CA LEU A 129 -12.12 15.42 -8.93
C LEU A 129 -11.74 15.38 -10.43
N ALA A 130 -11.32 14.21 -10.92
CA ALA A 130 -10.83 14.03 -12.27
C ALA A 130 -11.95 14.10 -13.34
N PRO A 131 -11.77 14.89 -14.41
CA PRO A 131 -12.66 14.89 -15.58
C PRO A 131 -12.76 13.50 -16.20
N PRO A 132 -13.94 13.04 -16.66
CA PRO A 132 -14.15 11.69 -17.20
C PRO A 132 -13.09 11.26 -18.23
N GLU A 133 -12.68 12.18 -19.10
CA GLU A 133 -11.76 11.93 -20.22
C GLU A 133 -10.31 11.71 -19.76
N LYS A 134 -9.94 12.19 -18.57
CA LYS A 134 -8.58 12.11 -18.02
C LYS A 134 -8.47 11.24 -16.77
N ARG A 135 -9.53 10.53 -16.39
CA ARG A 135 -9.56 9.72 -15.16
C ARG A 135 -8.46 8.67 -15.13
N GLY A 136 -8.26 7.91 -16.21
CA GLY A 136 -7.23 6.87 -16.27
C GLY A 136 -5.83 7.43 -16.04
N GLU A 137 -5.47 8.49 -16.75
CA GLU A 137 -4.17 9.18 -16.62
C GLU A 137 -3.95 9.71 -15.19
N MET A 138 -4.95 10.38 -14.60
CA MET A 138 -4.83 10.96 -13.26
C MET A 138 -4.73 9.89 -12.17
N LEU A 139 -5.46 8.77 -12.31
CA LEU A 139 -5.36 7.64 -11.41
C LEU A 139 -3.99 6.96 -11.53
N GLY A 140 -3.46 6.83 -12.75
CA GLY A 140 -2.10 6.34 -13.00
C GLY A 140 -1.03 7.21 -12.32
N ILE A 141 -1.11 8.53 -12.46
CA ILE A 141 -0.20 9.48 -11.80
C ILE A 141 -0.31 9.40 -10.27
N ALA A 142 -1.53 9.33 -9.73
CA ALA A 142 -1.75 9.19 -8.29
C ALA A 142 -1.19 7.86 -7.74
N SER A 143 -1.37 6.76 -8.49
CA SER A 143 -0.81 5.44 -8.16
C SER A 143 0.71 5.45 -8.17
N ALA A 144 1.31 5.99 -9.23
CA ALA A 144 2.76 6.17 -9.35
C ALA A 144 3.34 7.00 -8.19
N GLY A 145 2.59 8.02 -7.73
CA GLY A 145 2.90 8.75 -6.51
C GLY A 145 3.05 7.85 -5.28
N GLY A 146 2.11 6.93 -5.06
CA GLY A 146 2.20 5.93 -3.99
C GLY A 146 3.47 5.08 -4.06
N SER A 147 3.85 4.66 -5.27
CA SER A 147 5.04 3.83 -5.53
C SER A 147 6.36 4.55 -5.24
N LEU A 148 6.42 5.89 -5.38
CA LEU A 148 7.60 6.66 -4.95
C LEU A 148 7.91 6.41 -3.47
N GLY A 149 6.89 6.39 -2.62
CA GLY A 149 7.08 6.12 -1.19
C GLY A 149 7.65 4.72 -0.93
N GLN A 150 7.17 3.71 -1.66
CA GLN A 150 7.69 2.33 -1.59
C GLN A 150 9.17 2.27 -1.98
N ALA A 151 9.57 2.99 -3.03
CA ALA A 151 10.96 3.02 -3.47
C ALA A 151 11.88 3.76 -2.48
N PHE A 152 11.47 4.94 -1.98
CA PHE A 152 12.33 5.80 -1.16
C PHE A 152 12.34 5.46 0.34
N MET A 153 11.25 4.96 0.92
CA MET A 153 11.21 4.65 2.35
C MET A 153 12.06 3.44 2.71
N VAL A 154 12.16 2.45 1.82
CA VAL A 154 12.94 1.23 2.03
C VAL A 154 14.41 1.53 2.36
N PRO A 155 15.20 2.27 1.54
CA PRO A 155 16.59 2.57 1.86
C PRO A 155 16.74 3.47 3.09
N VAL A 156 15.80 4.39 3.35
CA VAL A 156 15.81 5.24 4.55
C VAL A 156 15.67 4.38 5.80
N VAL A 157 14.66 3.51 5.85
CA VAL A 157 14.42 2.61 6.99
C VAL A 157 15.55 1.60 7.14
N TYR A 158 16.06 1.05 6.04
CA TYR A 158 17.22 0.15 6.07
C TYR A 158 18.45 0.84 6.69
N SER A 159 18.73 2.09 6.31
CA SER A 159 19.86 2.86 6.84
C SER A 159 19.70 3.17 8.33
N ILE A 160 18.50 3.59 8.77
CA ILE A 160 18.23 3.86 10.19
C ILE A 160 18.33 2.56 10.99
N ALA A 161 17.73 1.47 10.51
CA ALA A 161 17.78 0.18 11.19
C ALA A 161 19.21 -0.34 11.34
N GLY A 162 20.06 -0.17 10.32
CA GLY A 162 21.46 -0.59 10.36
C GLY A 162 22.38 0.28 11.23
N THR A 163 22.00 1.53 11.55
CA THR A 163 22.83 2.46 12.32
C THR A 163 22.34 2.70 13.74
N TRP A 164 21.03 2.83 13.93
CA TRP A 164 20.39 3.20 15.20
C TRP A 164 19.45 2.12 15.76
N GLY A 165 19.27 1.01 15.05
CA GLY A 165 18.38 -0.08 15.45
C GLY A 165 17.00 -0.01 14.80
N ALA A 166 16.33 -1.16 14.76
CA ALA A 166 15.03 -1.35 14.14
C ALA A 166 13.90 -0.70 14.95
N THR A 167 14.02 -0.63 16.28
CA THR A 167 13.05 0.08 17.12
C THR A 167 13.04 1.59 16.80
N MET A 168 14.22 2.19 16.63
CA MET A 168 14.36 3.58 16.17
C MET A 168 13.83 3.77 14.75
N ALA A 169 14.03 2.79 13.86
CA ALA A 169 13.49 2.85 12.52
C ALA A 169 11.94 2.85 12.53
N LEU A 170 11.31 2.02 13.39
CA LEU A 170 9.87 2.04 13.64
C LEU A 170 9.39 3.39 14.21
N GLY A 171 10.15 3.96 15.16
CA GLY A 171 9.84 5.30 15.71
C GLY A 171 9.93 6.40 14.64
N ALA A 172 10.95 6.35 13.78
CA ALA A 172 11.13 7.32 12.70
C ALA A 172 9.97 7.28 11.70
N VAL A 173 9.52 6.09 11.29
CA VAL A 173 8.35 5.97 10.40
C VAL A 173 7.05 6.37 11.10
N ALA A 174 6.91 6.10 12.40
CA ALA A 174 5.77 6.56 13.20
C ALA A 174 5.68 8.09 13.20
N VAL A 175 6.79 8.79 13.43
CA VAL A 175 6.85 10.26 13.39
C VAL A 175 6.63 10.77 11.97
N ALA A 176 7.24 10.15 10.94
CA ALA A 176 7.04 10.55 9.54
C ALA A 176 5.56 10.44 9.11
N SER A 177 4.82 9.47 9.66
CA SER A 177 3.38 9.31 9.37
C SER A 177 2.53 10.50 9.82
N LEU A 178 2.99 11.32 10.77
CA LEU A 178 2.30 12.54 11.18
C LEU A 178 2.15 13.55 10.04
N ALA A 179 3.03 13.51 9.05
CA ALA A 179 2.92 14.35 7.86
C ALA A 179 1.64 14.07 7.05
N ILE A 180 1.02 12.88 7.20
CA ILE A 180 -0.27 12.56 6.56
C ILE A 180 -1.36 13.54 7.03
N ILE A 181 -1.34 13.97 8.30
CA ILE A 181 -2.38 14.83 8.90
C ILE A 181 -2.48 16.21 8.23
N PRO A 182 -1.39 17.01 8.10
CA PRO A 182 -1.48 18.29 7.42
C PRO A 182 -1.67 18.12 5.91
N LEU A 183 -1.08 17.09 5.28
CA LEU A 183 -1.22 16.84 3.84
C LEU A 183 -2.66 16.52 3.46
N SER A 184 -3.39 15.78 4.30
CA SER A 184 -4.75 15.35 3.99
C SER A 184 -5.77 16.50 4.00
N ARG A 185 -5.48 17.61 4.70
CA ARG A 185 -6.34 18.81 4.70
C ARG A 185 -6.50 19.41 3.30
N SER A 186 -5.46 19.31 2.48
CA SER A 186 -5.44 19.80 1.10
C SER A 186 -6.28 18.95 0.13
N ILE A 187 -6.71 17.76 0.56
CA ILE A 187 -7.59 16.84 -0.18
C ILE A 187 -9.06 17.08 0.19
N GLU A 188 -9.32 17.87 1.22
CA GLU A 188 -10.68 18.05 1.73
C GLU A 188 -11.56 18.76 0.71
N TRP A 189 -12.50 17.99 0.16
CA TRP A 189 -13.55 18.46 -0.73
C TRP A 189 -14.90 18.26 -0.05
N LYS A 190 -15.80 19.24 -0.20
CA LYS A 190 -17.18 19.12 0.28
C LYS A 190 -17.94 18.19 -0.66
N PRO A 191 -18.48 17.05 -0.21
CA PRO A 191 -19.30 16.20 -1.06
C PRO A 191 -20.46 17.00 -1.64
N ALA A 192 -20.62 16.96 -2.97
CA ALA A 192 -21.87 17.35 -3.59
C ALA A 192 -22.98 16.43 -3.01
N PRO A 193 -24.17 16.95 -2.69
CA PRO A 193 -25.24 16.12 -2.17
C PRO A 193 -25.53 14.97 -3.14
N SER A 194 -25.28 13.73 -2.73
CA SER A 194 -25.49 12.55 -3.57
C SER A 194 -26.99 12.25 -3.67
N VAL A 195 -27.50 12.12 -4.90
CA VAL A 195 -28.87 11.70 -5.20
C VAL A 195 -29.05 10.18 -4.99
N VAL A 196 -27.96 9.41 -4.94
CA VAL A 196 -27.99 7.97 -4.63
C VAL A 196 -28.30 7.80 -3.14
N ALA A 197 -29.32 7.00 -2.85
CA ALA A 197 -29.80 6.72 -1.51
C ALA A 197 -28.64 6.43 -0.56
N ARG A 198 -28.64 7.15 0.58
CA ARG A 198 -27.74 6.92 1.72
C ARG A 198 -28.03 5.55 2.34
N ALA A 199 -27.65 4.47 1.66
CA ALA A 199 -27.49 3.19 2.30
C ALA A 199 -26.33 3.36 3.29
N GLY A 200 -26.65 3.60 4.57
CA GLY A 200 -25.66 3.61 5.63
C GLY A 200 -24.99 2.24 5.78
N LEU A 201 -24.25 2.02 6.86
CA LEU A 201 -23.60 0.73 7.13
C LEU A 201 -24.60 -0.45 7.11
N GLY A 202 -25.88 -0.21 7.42
CA GLY A 202 -26.95 -1.21 7.34
C GLY A 202 -27.26 -1.74 5.94
N GLY A 203 -26.84 -1.06 4.87
CA GLY A 203 -27.00 -1.56 3.48
C GLY A 203 -25.81 -2.39 2.98
N LEU A 204 -24.68 -2.42 3.71
CA LEU A 204 -23.48 -3.17 3.33
C LEU A 204 -23.74 -4.67 3.14
N PRO A 205 -24.51 -5.37 4.00
CA PRO A 205 -24.74 -6.80 3.82
C PRO A 205 -25.51 -7.10 2.53
N ALA A 206 -26.52 -6.29 2.20
CA ALA A 206 -27.29 -6.44 0.97
C ALA A 206 -26.42 -6.15 -0.26
N LEU A 207 -25.63 -5.06 -0.23
CA LEU A 207 -24.71 -4.70 -1.30
C LEU A 207 -23.63 -5.77 -1.52
N ALA A 208 -23.08 -6.32 -0.45
CA ALA A 208 -22.10 -7.41 -0.51
C ALA A 208 -22.72 -8.66 -1.15
N ARG A 209 -23.98 -8.98 -0.81
CA ARG A 209 -24.70 -10.11 -1.39
C ARG A 209 -24.91 -9.93 -2.90
N THR A 210 -25.29 -8.73 -3.33
CA THR A 210 -25.43 -8.39 -4.76
C THR A 210 -24.09 -8.45 -5.48
N ALA A 211 -23.04 -7.87 -4.89
CA ALA A 211 -21.71 -7.86 -5.48
C ALA A 211 -21.13 -9.28 -5.62
N LEU A 212 -21.25 -10.13 -4.59
CA LEU A 212 -20.75 -11.51 -4.64
C LEU A 212 -21.55 -12.44 -5.56
N ALA A 213 -22.79 -12.08 -5.89
CA ALA A 213 -23.59 -12.78 -6.89
C ALA A 213 -23.21 -12.39 -8.33
N ASP A 214 -22.50 -11.27 -8.51
CA ASP A 214 -22.00 -10.82 -9.81
C ASP A 214 -20.73 -11.59 -10.19
N ARG A 215 -20.76 -12.21 -11.37
CA ARG A 215 -19.67 -13.08 -11.84
C ARG A 215 -18.38 -12.30 -12.08
N ASP A 216 -18.48 -11.09 -12.63
CA ASP A 216 -17.30 -10.27 -12.95
C ASP A 216 -16.65 -9.77 -11.66
N PHE A 217 -17.46 -9.38 -10.68
CA PHE A 217 -16.97 -9.05 -9.35
C PHE A 217 -16.27 -10.23 -8.67
N ALA A 218 -16.84 -11.44 -8.75
CA ALA A 218 -16.23 -12.64 -8.17
C ALA A 218 -14.88 -12.98 -8.85
N LEU A 219 -14.81 -12.92 -10.19
CA LEU A 219 -13.58 -13.15 -10.96
C LEU A 219 -12.50 -12.12 -10.62
N LEU A 220 -12.86 -10.83 -10.56
CA LEU A 220 -11.95 -9.77 -10.17
C LEU A 220 -11.45 -9.98 -8.73
N THR A 221 -12.34 -10.33 -7.81
CA THR A 221 -11.98 -10.62 -6.41
C THR A 221 -10.97 -11.77 -6.33
N GLY A 222 -11.18 -12.85 -7.09
CA GLY A 222 -10.23 -13.96 -7.18
C GLY A 222 -8.85 -13.54 -7.70
N GLY A 223 -8.82 -12.73 -8.76
CA GLY A 223 -7.57 -12.17 -9.30
C GLY A 223 -6.84 -11.27 -8.30
N PHE A 224 -7.55 -10.32 -7.69
CA PHE A 224 -7.01 -9.43 -6.65
C PHE A 224 -6.51 -10.20 -5.43
N PHE A 225 -7.19 -11.28 -5.03
CA PHE A 225 -6.73 -12.15 -3.97
C PHE A 225 -5.38 -12.80 -4.31
N ALA A 226 -5.26 -13.45 -5.48
CA ALA A 226 -4.01 -14.11 -5.88
C ALA A 226 -2.84 -13.10 -5.96
N CYS A 227 -3.10 -11.95 -6.58
CA CYS A 227 -2.21 -10.80 -6.67
C CYS A 227 -1.73 -10.31 -5.30
N GLY A 228 -2.67 -10.02 -4.41
CA GLY A 228 -2.44 -9.44 -3.10
C GLY A 228 -1.75 -10.43 -2.16
N PHE A 229 -2.17 -11.70 -2.17
CA PHE A 229 -1.55 -12.77 -1.40
C PHE A 229 -0.08 -12.91 -1.78
N GLN A 230 0.21 -13.02 -3.07
CA GLN A 230 1.57 -13.14 -3.57
C GLN A 230 2.43 -11.93 -3.17
N LEU A 231 1.94 -10.71 -3.41
CA LEU A 231 2.71 -9.50 -3.11
C LEU A 231 2.93 -9.31 -1.61
N ALA A 232 1.93 -9.58 -0.77
CA ALA A 232 2.05 -9.51 0.68
C ALA A 232 3.08 -10.53 1.21
N PHE A 233 3.02 -11.77 0.72
CA PHE A 233 3.97 -12.81 1.10
C PHE A 233 5.41 -12.43 0.71
N LEU A 234 5.59 -12.03 -0.56
CA LEU A 234 6.89 -11.68 -1.12
C LEU A 234 7.49 -10.46 -0.42
N THR A 235 6.74 -9.37 -0.23
CA THR A 235 7.24 -8.16 0.45
C THR A 235 7.58 -8.40 1.93
N THR A 236 6.89 -9.33 2.60
CA THR A 236 7.13 -9.63 4.02
C THR A 236 8.33 -10.56 4.22
N HIS A 237 8.48 -11.58 3.37
CA HIS A 237 9.42 -12.66 3.63
C HIS A 237 10.64 -12.69 2.72
N LEU A 238 10.63 -12.00 1.56
CA LEU A 238 11.76 -12.04 0.62
C LEU A 238 13.08 -11.58 1.27
N PRO A 239 13.16 -10.47 2.03
CA PRO A 239 14.43 -10.05 2.64
C PRO A 239 14.98 -11.08 3.63
N SER A 240 14.10 -11.65 4.46
CA SER A 240 14.48 -12.68 5.43
C SER A 240 14.91 -13.98 4.72
N HIS A 241 14.22 -14.37 3.66
CA HIS A 241 14.58 -15.53 2.84
C HIS A 241 15.98 -15.38 2.22
N LEU A 242 16.27 -14.23 1.60
CA LEU A 242 17.59 -13.96 1.00
C LEU A 242 18.70 -14.00 2.05
N ALA A 243 18.46 -13.41 3.23
CA ALA A 243 19.42 -13.45 4.34
C ALA A 243 19.67 -14.89 4.83
N LEU A 244 18.63 -15.71 4.94
CA LEU A 244 18.75 -17.13 5.32
C LEU A 244 19.48 -17.97 4.25
N CYS A 245 19.41 -17.57 2.97
CA CYS A 245 20.21 -18.15 1.89
C CYS A 245 21.67 -17.68 1.89
N GLY A 246 22.08 -16.85 2.85
CA GLY A 246 23.45 -16.33 2.96
C GLY A 246 23.75 -15.15 2.04
N LEU A 247 22.74 -14.55 1.41
CA LEU A 247 22.91 -13.34 0.60
C LEU A 247 22.90 -12.08 1.47
N SER A 248 23.49 -11.00 0.94
CA SER A 248 23.57 -9.73 1.65
C SER A 248 22.19 -9.19 2.05
N PRO A 249 21.98 -8.72 3.30
CA PRO A 249 20.74 -8.05 3.70
C PRO A 249 20.40 -6.83 2.84
N ALA A 250 21.43 -6.16 2.28
CA ALA A 250 21.25 -5.03 1.37
C ALA A 250 20.54 -5.43 0.07
N LEU A 251 20.66 -6.69 -0.36
CA LEU A 251 19.95 -7.21 -1.54
C LEU A 251 18.43 -7.23 -1.29
N GLY A 252 17.99 -7.61 -0.09
CA GLY A 252 16.57 -7.59 0.28
C GLY A 252 15.99 -6.18 0.23
N ALA A 253 16.71 -5.19 0.78
CA ALA A 253 16.32 -3.78 0.68
C ALA A 253 16.32 -3.30 -0.77
N THR A 254 17.35 -3.64 -1.56
CA THR A 254 17.43 -3.29 -2.97
C THR A 254 16.28 -3.89 -3.77
N ALA A 255 15.90 -5.15 -3.51
CA ALA A 255 14.77 -5.80 -4.16
C ALA A 255 13.45 -5.09 -3.85
N LEU A 256 13.17 -4.77 -2.58
CA LEU A 256 11.95 -4.05 -2.21
C LEU A 256 11.90 -2.63 -2.79
N MET A 257 13.04 -1.95 -2.87
CA MET A 257 13.19 -0.66 -3.53
C MET A 257 12.91 -0.77 -5.03
N LEU A 258 13.49 -1.77 -5.71
CA LEU A 258 13.28 -2.01 -7.15
C LEU A 258 11.82 -2.33 -7.46
N ILE A 259 11.14 -3.11 -6.62
CA ILE A 259 9.70 -3.37 -6.75
C ILE A 259 8.92 -2.04 -6.74
N GLY A 260 9.18 -1.16 -5.77
CA GLY A 260 8.55 0.16 -5.71
C GLY A 260 8.91 1.05 -6.91
N LEU A 261 10.17 1.03 -7.33
CA LEU A 261 10.69 1.86 -8.41
C LEU A 261 10.10 1.47 -9.77
N PHE A 262 10.05 0.18 -10.09
CA PHE A 262 9.52 -0.33 -11.36
C PHE A 262 7.98 -0.31 -11.40
N ASN A 263 7.32 -0.24 -10.25
CA ASN A 263 5.87 -0.02 -10.18
C ASN A 263 5.46 1.38 -10.69
N ILE A 264 6.36 2.36 -10.68
CA ILE A 264 6.09 3.70 -11.22
C ILE A 264 5.80 3.66 -12.73
N PRO A 265 6.72 3.20 -13.60
CA PRO A 265 6.45 3.10 -15.04
C PRO A 265 5.35 2.08 -15.35
N GLY A 266 5.23 0.98 -14.60
CA GLY A 266 4.16 -0.03 -14.77
C GLY A 266 2.77 0.56 -14.54
N SER A 267 2.57 1.23 -13.40
CA SER A 267 1.31 1.92 -13.06
C SER A 267 0.94 3.00 -14.07
N TRP A 268 1.92 3.80 -14.50
CA TRP A 268 1.69 4.84 -15.51
C TRP A 268 1.30 4.24 -16.87
N LEU A 269 2.04 3.22 -17.32
CA LEU A 269 1.78 2.55 -18.60
C LEU A 269 0.38 1.90 -18.60
N CYS A 270 -0.01 1.24 -17.51
CA CYS A 270 -1.36 0.67 -17.37
C CYS A 270 -2.44 1.75 -17.43
N GLY A 271 -2.24 2.89 -16.75
CA GLY A 271 -3.16 4.02 -16.80
C GLY A 271 -3.28 4.67 -18.19
N TRP A 272 -2.20 4.65 -18.97
CA TRP A 272 -2.19 5.12 -20.35
C TRP A 272 -2.82 4.12 -21.33
N MET A 273 -2.60 2.81 -21.11
CA MET A 273 -3.14 1.72 -21.93
C MET A 273 -4.63 1.47 -21.68
N SER A 274 -5.16 1.80 -20.50
CA SER A 274 -6.57 1.55 -20.15
C SER A 274 -7.59 2.25 -21.06
N GLY A 275 -7.16 3.24 -21.84
CA GLY A 275 -7.99 3.91 -22.86
C GLY A 275 -7.82 3.36 -24.28
N ARG A 276 -6.94 2.37 -24.50
CA ARG A 276 -6.59 1.84 -25.83
C ARG A 276 -6.79 0.34 -26.00
N ILE A 277 -6.64 -0.43 -24.93
CA ILE A 277 -6.85 -1.88 -24.93
C ILE A 277 -7.94 -2.25 -23.93
N GLN A 278 -8.56 -3.41 -24.14
CA GLN A 278 -9.52 -3.98 -23.21
C GLN A 278 -8.83 -4.24 -21.84
N PRO A 279 -9.32 -3.65 -20.73
CA PRO A 279 -8.69 -3.79 -19.42
C PRO A 279 -8.52 -5.25 -18.97
N GLU A 280 -9.42 -6.13 -19.39
CA GLU A 280 -9.42 -7.55 -19.06
C GLU A 280 -8.20 -8.26 -19.67
N LEU A 281 -7.87 -7.95 -20.92
CA LEU A 281 -6.69 -8.49 -21.60
C LEU A 281 -5.40 -7.95 -20.99
N ALA A 282 -5.37 -6.65 -20.65
CA ALA A 282 -4.24 -6.03 -19.97
C ALA A 282 -3.97 -6.71 -18.62
N LEU A 283 -5.03 -6.89 -17.82
CA LEU A 283 -4.97 -7.53 -16.51
C LEU A 283 -4.56 -8.99 -16.60
N GLY A 284 -5.08 -9.75 -17.57
CA GLY A 284 -4.69 -11.13 -17.83
C GLY A 284 -3.20 -11.25 -18.18
N GLY A 285 -2.68 -10.36 -19.03
CA GLY A 285 -1.26 -10.31 -19.38
C GLY A 285 -0.35 -10.05 -18.18
N ILE A 286 -0.74 -9.11 -17.31
CA ILE A 286 -0.04 -8.81 -16.05
C ILE A 286 0.04 -10.05 -15.15
N TYR A 287 -1.09 -10.73 -14.94
CA TYR A 287 -1.11 -11.92 -14.09
C TYR A 287 -0.31 -13.09 -14.66
N LEU A 288 -0.35 -13.28 -15.98
CA LEU A 288 0.45 -14.30 -16.65
C LEU A 288 1.95 -14.01 -16.45
N LEU A 289 2.39 -12.79 -16.72
CA LEU A 289 3.79 -12.41 -16.60
C LEU A 289 4.28 -12.50 -15.15
N ARG A 290 3.45 -12.10 -14.18
CA ARG A 290 3.76 -12.24 -12.76
C ARG A 290 3.88 -13.70 -12.33
N THR A 291 3.00 -14.57 -12.82
CA THR A 291 3.04 -16.01 -12.55
C THR A 291 4.31 -16.64 -13.11
N VAL A 292 4.67 -16.33 -14.35
CA VAL A 292 5.90 -16.82 -14.99
C VAL A 292 7.14 -16.33 -14.25
N ALA A 293 7.23 -15.04 -13.94
CA ALA A 293 8.38 -14.47 -13.22
C ALA A 293 8.58 -15.14 -11.85
N THR A 294 7.50 -15.42 -11.13
CA THR A 294 7.53 -16.09 -9.83
C THR A 294 7.88 -17.55 -9.93
N GLY A 295 7.33 -18.25 -10.93
CA GLY A 295 7.70 -19.64 -11.21
C GLY A 295 9.18 -19.79 -11.54
N VAL A 296 9.73 -18.88 -12.36
CA VAL A 296 11.17 -18.88 -12.69
C VAL A 296 12.03 -18.62 -11.46
N PHE A 297 11.67 -17.63 -10.63
CA PHE A 297 12.42 -17.31 -9.41
C PHE A 297 12.36 -18.46 -8.40
N TRP A 298 11.21 -19.14 -8.28
CA TRP A 298 11.05 -20.29 -7.40
C TRP A 298 11.84 -21.53 -7.85
N LEU A 299 11.95 -21.76 -9.17
CA LEU A 299 12.68 -22.89 -9.74
C LEU A 299 14.20 -22.69 -9.82
N THR A 300 14.70 -21.49 -9.52
CA THR A 300 16.12 -21.14 -9.62
C THR A 300 16.69 -20.79 -8.25
N PRO A 301 17.96 -21.14 -7.96
CA PRO A 301 18.60 -20.71 -6.71
C PRO A 301 18.70 -19.18 -6.69
N PRO A 302 18.41 -18.53 -5.55
CA PRO A 302 18.46 -17.08 -5.47
C PRO A 302 19.90 -16.59 -5.67
N THR A 303 20.07 -15.69 -6.62
CA THR A 303 21.34 -14.97 -6.88
C THR A 303 21.09 -13.47 -6.82
N GLU A 304 22.13 -12.66 -6.66
CA GLU A 304 21.99 -11.20 -6.63
C GLU A 304 21.33 -10.67 -7.91
N LEU A 305 21.86 -11.04 -9.08
CA LEU A 305 21.32 -10.61 -10.37
C LEU A 305 19.89 -11.15 -10.60
N GLY A 306 19.66 -12.44 -10.33
CA GLY A 306 18.34 -13.04 -10.49
C GLY A 306 17.27 -12.37 -9.62
N THR A 307 17.63 -12.02 -8.39
CA THR A 307 16.74 -11.31 -7.45
C THR A 307 16.45 -9.89 -7.91
N MET A 308 17.45 -9.16 -8.42
CA MET A 308 17.23 -7.80 -8.94
C MET A 308 16.33 -7.80 -10.19
N ILE A 309 16.56 -8.73 -11.12
CA ILE A 309 15.71 -8.89 -12.32
C ILE A 309 14.28 -9.25 -11.90
N PHE A 310 14.14 -10.23 -11.01
CA PHE A 310 12.84 -10.63 -10.47
C PHE A 310 12.10 -9.46 -9.82
N ALA A 311 12.79 -8.70 -8.96
CA ALA A 311 12.22 -7.53 -8.30
C ALA A 311 11.77 -6.44 -9.29
N ALA A 312 12.57 -6.17 -10.32
CA ALA A 312 12.22 -5.20 -11.36
C ALA A 312 11.01 -5.66 -12.18
N VAL A 313 10.94 -6.95 -12.55
CA VAL A 313 9.81 -7.51 -13.28
C VAL A 313 8.55 -7.47 -12.42
N ILE A 314 8.58 -8.00 -11.19
CA ILE A 314 7.44 -7.98 -10.26
C ILE A 314 7.00 -6.56 -9.92
N GLY A 315 7.92 -5.60 -9.85
CA GLY A 315 7.58 -4.19 -9.68
C GLY A 315 6.81 -3.66 -10.89
N PHE A 316 7.27 -3.98 -12.10
CA PHE A 316 6.66 -3.49 -13.33
C PHE A 316 5.26 -4.06 -13.60
N VAL A 317 4.99 -5.30 -13.18
CA VAL A 317 3.70 -6.00 -13.43
C VAL A 317 2.78 -6.10 -12.22
#